data_AF-A0A7K2MET8-F1
#
_entry.id   AF-A0A7K2MET8-F1
#
_cell.length_a   1.000
_cell.length_b   1.000
_cell.length_c   1.000
_cell.angle_alpha   90.00
_cell.angle_beta   90.00
_cell.angle_gamma   90.00
#
_symmetry.space_group_name_H-M   'P 1'
#
loop_
_entity.id
_entity.type
_entity.pdbx_description
1 polymer ?
#
loop_
_entity_poly.entity_id
_entity_poly.type
_entity_poly.pdbx_seq_one_letter_code
_entity_poly.pdbx_strand_id
1 'polypeptide(L)'
;MTETTAVHASDPVLGALGPLGAPVDCAGSNRLDLAGPQALWLVTAGELDLFAVDAERQGHWHHLGRLAAGSLLLGPAPGPRHTLVARPLRDCAVRRIGLRELYQPAPTETWSWDEYGRPQYVPPAAGGLEYALALGLGRSLSVLFQAPLAADRSAAPADDEVFWMQVPPGSVRYGALYGAEAAADLLMDPAVWQSVVDQQYRLLTALDRWIEELERAHETRTAAGIAAGEAVRDRADRTLLASIGRSSAHRATAADADAVYAACLLVARAAGITLADP
;
A
#
# COMPACT_ATOMS: atom_id res chain seq x y z
N MET A 1 26.58 0.68 38.10
CA MET A 1 27.70 0.31 37.21
C MET A 1 27.09 0.16 35.82
N THR A 2 27.26 1.22 35.04
CA THR A 2 26.69 1.43 33.71
C THR A 2 27.44 0.64 32.64
N GLU A 3 26.68 0.29 31.60
CA GLU A 3 27.07 0.11 30.19
C GLU A 3 28.15 -0.90 29.82
N THR A 4 27.76 -1.87 28.99
CA THR A 4 28.32 -2.00 27.64
C THR A 4 27.23 -2.57 26.73
N THR A 5 26.58 -1.66 26.00
CA THR A 5 26.05 -1.83 24.64
C THR A 5 25.67 -3.24 24.20
N ALA A 6 24.35 -3.50 24.19
CA ALA A 6 23.76 -4.48 23.31
C ALA A 6 24.28 -4.23 21.89
N VAL A 7 24.94 -5.24 21.34
CA VAL A 7 25.27 -5.30 19.92
C VAL A 7 23.96 -5.00 19.18
N HIS A 8 23.91 -3.91 18.41
CA HIS A 8 22.90 -3.75 17.38
C HIS A 8 23.11 -4.92 16.42
N ALA A 9 22.44 -6.04 16.71
CA ALA A 9 22.53 -7.26 15.92
C ALA A 9 22.13 -6.85 14.51
N SER A 10 23.08 -6.99 13.58
CA SER A 10 22.83 -6.78 12.16
C SER A 10 21.56 -7.53 11.78
N ASP A 11 20.62 -6.86 11.12
CA ASP A 11 19.37 -7.47 10.67
C ASP A 11 19.69 -8.79 9.93
N PRO A 12 19.07 -9.92 10.32
CA PRO A 12 19.41 -11.24 9.79
C PRO A 12 19.13 -11.35 8.28
N VAL A 13 18.13 -10.63 7.78
CA VAL A 13 17.83 -10.54 6.34
C VAL A 13 18.96 -9.82 5.61
N LEU A 14 19.38 -8.67 6.14
CA LEU A 14 20.49 -7.89 5.55
C LEU A 14 21.82 -8.63 5.63
N GLY A 15 22.07 -9.36 6.73
CA GLY A 15 23.27 -10.17 6.91
C GLY A 15 23.37 -11.33 5.92
N ALA A 16 22.26 -12.03 5.65
CA ALA A 16 22.25 -13.18 4.75
C ALA A 16 22.10 -12.79 3.27
N LEU A 17 21.16 -11.89 2.95
CA LEU A 17 20.78 -11.59 1.56
C LEU A 17 21.37 -10.27 1.05
N GLY A 18 21.87 -9.40 1.92
CA GLY A 18 22.43 -8.10 1.55
C GLY A 18 23.58 -8.13 0.53
N PRO A 19 24.46 -9.17 0.53
CA PRO A 19 25.50 -9.30 -0.50
C PRO A 19 24.99 -9.68 -1.90
N LEU A 20 23.78 -10.24 -2.01
CA LEU A 20 23.23 -10.78 -3.26
C LEU A 20 22.64 -9.70 -4.17
N GLY A 21 22.46 -10.05 -5.44
CA GLY A 21 21.79 -9.22 -6.44
C GLY A 21 22.59 -7.98 -6.86
N ALA A 22 22.02 -7.22 -7.78
CA ALA A 22 22.57 -5.95 -8.24
C ALA A 22 21.89 -4.77 -7.50
N PRO A 23 22.63 -3.72 -7.11
CA PRO A 23 22.02 -2.49 -6.63
C PRO A 23 21.19 -1.86 -7.75
N VAL A 24 20.06 -1.27 -7.36
CA VAL A 24 19.15 -0.55 -8.26
C VAL A 24 19.32 0.93 -8.01
N ASP A 25 19.54 1.70 -9.07
CA ASP A 25 19.66 3.14 -8.95
C ASP A 25 18.27 3.75 -8.65
N CYS A 26 18.10 4.22 -7.42
CA CYS A 26 16.89 4.91 -6.97
C CYS A 26 17.02 6.44 -7.12
N ALA A 27 18.16 6.97 -7.57
CA ALA A 27 18.35 8.41 -7.71
C ALA A 27 17.43 8.99 -8.80
N GLY A 28 16.56 9.90 -8.41
CA GLY A 28 15.67 10.64 -9.33
C GLY A 28 14.45 9.86 -9.85
N SER A 29 14.28 8.59 -9.46
CA SER A 29 13.15 7.76 -9.91
C SER A 29 12.02 7.76 -8.88
N ASN A 30 10.93 8.45 -9.16
CA ASN A 30 9.69 8.42 -8.34
C ASN A 30 8.88 7.11 -8.51
N ARG A 31 9.39 6.17 -9.31
CA ARG A 31 8.75 4.90 -9.65
C ARG A 31 9.80 3.84 -9.94
N LEU A 32 9.63 2.67 -9.34
CA LEU A 32 10.37 1.45 -9.58
C LEU A 32 9.38 0.39 -10.06
N ASP A 33 9.53 -0.03 -11.32
CA ASP A 33 8.79 -1.16 -11.88
C ASP A 33 9.43 -2.47 -11.40
N LEU A 34 8.67 -3.24 -10.63
CA LEU A 34 9.13 -4.51 -10.09
C LEU A 34 9.07 -5.56 -11.21
N ALA A 35 10.24 -6.05 -11.63
CA ALA A 35 10.37 -7.20 -12.54
C ALA A 35 9.62 -8.41 -11.97
N GLY A 36 9.14 -9.29 -12.86
CA GLY A 36 8.25 -10.41 -12.52
C GLY A 36 8.81 -11.46 -11.54
N PRO A 37 8.15 -12.62 -11.40
CA PRO A 37 8.37 -13.56 -10.29
C PRO A 37 9.74 -14.23 -10.27
N GLN A 38 10.59 -13.97 -11.25
CA GLN A 38 12.00 -14.38 -11.31
C GLN A 38 12.98 -13.48 -10.54
N ALA A 39 12.48 -12.46 -9.84
CA ALA A 39 13.30 -11.56 -9.06
C ALA A 39 12.74 -11.34 -7.65
N LEU A 40 13.65 -11.27 -6.68
CA LEU A 40 13.39 -10.75 -5.34
C LEU A 40 13.94 -9.34 -5.22
N TRP A 41 13.20 -8.48 -4.54
CA TRP A 41 13.55 -7.10 -4.29
C TRP A 41 13.83 -6.93 -2.80
N LEU A 42 15.07 -6.62 -2.46
CA LEU A 42 15.52 -6.41 -1.08
C LEU A 42 15.69 -4.93 -0.83
N VAL A 43 15.01 -4.39 0.19
CA VAL A 43 15.30 -3.04 0.70
C VAL A 43 16.51 -3.16 1.63
N THR A 44 17.66 -2.61 1.23
CA THR A 44 18.90 -2.68 2.02
C THR A 44 19.09 -1.48 2.93
N ALA A 45 18.49 -0.34 2.60
CA ALA A 45 18.47 0.86 3.44
C ALA A 45 17.24 1.72 3.13
N GLY A 46 16.85 2.55 4.09
CA GLY A 46 15.72 3.47 3.96
C GLY A 46 14.38 2.75 3.86
N GLU A 47 13.43 3.40 3.19
CA GLU A 47 12.05 2.98 3.10
C GLU A 47 11.53 3.07 1.66
N LEU A 48 10.57 2.21 1.33
CA LEU A 48 10.00 2.04 -0.01
C LEU A 48 8.48 1.96 0.11
N ASP A 49 7.76 2.90 -0.48
CA ASP A 49 6.29 2.85 -0.51
C ASP A 49 5.82 1.92 -1.65
N LEU A 50 4.91 1.00 -1.35
CA LEU A 50 4.37 0.01 -2.27
C LEU A 50 2.97 0.41 -2.74
N PHE A 51 2.71 0.28 -4.03
CA PHE A 51 1.45 0.64 -4.66
C PHE A 51 0.95 -0.49 -5.55
N ALA A 52 -0.36 -0.66 -5.62
CA ALA A 52 -1.04 -1.37 -6.69
C ALA A 52 -1.46 -0.40 -7.78
N VAL A 53 -1.21 -0.79 -9.03
CA VAL A 53 -1.60 -0.04 -10.22
C VAL A 53 -2.15 -1.00 -11.26
N ASP A 54 -3.12 -0.55 -12.05
CA ASP A 54 -3.64 -1.36 -13.16
C ASP A 54 -2.48 -1.78 -14.08
N ALA A 55 -2.45 -3.06 -14.48
CA ALA A 55 -1.39 -3.65 -15.28
C ALA A 55 -1.29 -3.03 -16.68
N GLU A 56 -2.41 -2.53 -17.24
CA GLU A 56 -2.41 -1.73 -18.47
C GLU A 56 -1.98 -0.28 -18.23
N ARG A 57 -1.61 0.06 -16.99
CA ARG A 57 -1.15 1.38 -16.52
C ARG A 57 -2.23 2.46 -16.66
N GLN A 58 -3.49 2.07 -16.60
CA GLN A 58 -4.65 2.95 -16.66
C GLN A 58 -5.25 3.11 -15.27
N GLY A 59 -5.23 4.32 -14.70
CA GLY A 59 -5.94 4.60 -13.44
C GLY A 59 -5.06 5.03 -12.27
N HIS A 60 -5.65 4.97 -11.08
CA HIS A 60 -5.08 5.51 -9.85
C HIS A 60 -4.07 4.56 -9.20
N TRP A 61 -3.12 5.14 -8.48
CA TRP A 61 -2.19 4.36 -7.65
C TRP A 61 -2.81 4.14 -6.28
N HIS A 62 -2.95 2.87 -5.90
CA HIS A 62 -3.50 2.48 -4.61
C HIS A 62 -2.35 2.16 -3.67
N HIS A 63 -2.07 3.07 -2.72
CA HIS A 63 -1.00 2.87 -1.72
C HIS A 63 -1.31 1.69 -0.80
N LEU A 64 -0.44 0.68 -0.80
CA LEU A 64 -0.60 -0.54 0.00
C LEU A 64 0.08 -0.41 1.36
N GLY A 65 1.23 0.25 1.40
CA GLY A 65 1.97 0.48 2.63
C GLY A 65 3.45 0.64 2.37
N ARG A 66 4.23 0.60 3.44
CA ARG A 66 5.65 0.93 3.41
C ARG A 66 6.52 -0.24 3.82
N LEU A 67 7.56 -0.49 3.05
CA LEU A 67 8.58 -1.50 3.30
C LEU A 67 9.85 -0.82 3.83
N ALA A 68 10.36 -1.29 4.96
CA ALA A 68 11.61 -0.81 5.54
C ALA A 68 12.79 -1.71 5.14
N ALA A 69 14.01 -1.29 5.50
CA ALA A 69 15.21 -2.11 5.35
C ALA A 69 15.03 -3.50 5.97
N GLY A 70 15.52 -4.54 5.28
CA GLY A 70 15.31 -5.94 5.66
C GLY A 70 13.96 -6.52 5.20
N SER A 71 13.18 -5.79 4.40
CA SER A 71 12.01 -6.33 3.70
C SER A 71 12.39 -6.96 2.37
N LEU A 72 11.78 -8.09 2.05
CA LEU A 72 12.00 -8.83 0.80
C LEU A 72 10.68 -9.02 0.07
N LEU A 73 10.60 -8.62 -1.18
CA LEU A 73 9.38 -8.68 -1.98
C LEU A 73 9.61 -9.51 -3.24
N LEU A 74 8.73 -10.47 -3.51
CA LEU A 74 8.69 -11.17 -4.79
C LEU A 74 8.18 -10.22 -5.88
N GLY A 75 8.83 -10.23 -7.04
CA GLY A 75 8.33 -9.58 -8.24
C GLY A 75 6.90 -10.02 -8.60
N PRO A 76 6.02 -9.11 -9.05
CA PRO A 76 4.60 -9.42 -9.25
C PRO A 76 4.41 -10.55 -10.28
N ALA A 77 3.64 -11.56 -9.89
CA ALA A 77 3.17 -12.59 -10.81
C ALA A 77 2.23 -12.01 -11.89
N PRO A 78 2.30 -12.49 -13.15
CA PRO A 78 1.37 -12.07 -14.19
C PRO A 78 -0.04 -12.62 -13.94
N GLY A 79 -1.07 -11.94 -14.47
CA GLY A 79 -2.46 -12.42 -14.46
C GLY A 79 -3.44 -11.56 -13.68
N PRO A 80 -3.15 -11.09 -12.45
CA PRO A 80 -3.99 -10.14 -11.75
C PRO A 80 -4.14 -8.82 -12.54
N ARG A 81 -5.26 -8.14 -12.37
CA ARG A 81 -5.53 -6.88 -13.07
C ARG A 81 -4.58 -5.79 -12.59
N HIS A 82 -4.27 -5.76 -11.29
CA HIS A 82 -3.29 -4.84 -10.73
C HIS A 82 -1.92 -5.51 -10.57
N THR A 83 -0.87 -4.76 -10.90
CA THR A 83 0.53 -5.09 -10.64
C THR A 83 1.09 -4.22 -9.52
N LEU A 84 2.27 -4.60 -9.02
CA LEU A 84 2.96 -3.88 -7.95
C LEU A 84 4.01 -2.95 -8.54
N VAL A 85 3.98 -1.69 -8.09
CA VAL A 85 5.04 -0.71 -8.31
C VAL A 85 5.49 -0.13 -6.99
N ALA A 86 6.75 0.25 -6.91
CA ALA A 86 7.31 0.81 -5.71
C ALA A 86 7.78 2.25 -5.93
N ARG A 87 7.80 3.05 -4.88
CA ARG A 87 8.37 4.40 -4.87
C ARG A 87 9.46 4.47 -3.81
N PRO A 88 10.74 4.47 -4.20
CA PRO A 88 11.83 4.67 -3.26
C PRO A 88 11.71 6.02 -2.56
N LEU A 89 11.87 6.05 -1.24
CA LEU A 89 11.97 7.29 -0.47
C LEU A 89 13.42 7.78 -0.43
N ARG A 90 13.66 8.88 0.29
CA ARG A 90 15.01 9.43 0.44
C ARG A 90 15.92 8.40 1.09
N ASP A 91 17.15 8.33 0.58
CA ASP A 91 18.19 7.40 1.05
C ASP A 91 17.80 5.91 0.96
N CYS A 92 16.78 5.59 0.14
CA CYS A 92 16.38 4.22 -0.13
C CYS A 92 17.41 3.53 -1.03
N ALA A 93 17.87 2.37 -0.58
CA ALA A 93 18.72 1.48 -1.36
C ALA A 93 17.98 0.15 -1.55
N VAL A 94 17.90 -0.30 -2.80
CA VAL A 94 17.22 -1.54 -3.18
C VAL A 94 18.18 -2.40 -3.99
N ARG A 95 18.15 -3.71 -3.75
CA ARG A 95 18.85 -4.70 -4.58
C ARG A 95 17.85 -5.61 -5.26
N ARG A 96 18.12 -5.92 -6.53
CA ARG A 96 17.40 -6.92 -7.31
C ARG A 96 18.21 -8.21 -7.31
N ILE A 97 17.67 -9.24 -6.66
CA ILE A 97 18.25 -10.58 -6.55
C ILE A 97 17.56 -11.46 -7.59
N GLY A 98 18.33 -12.11 -8.46
CA GLY A 98 17.79 -13.09 -9.40
C GLY A 98 17.42 -14.39 -8.69
N LEU A 99 16.28 -14.97 -9.07
CA LEU A 99 15.87 -16.30 -8.64
C LEU A 99 16.21 -17.34 -9.71
N ARG A 100 16.71 -18.49 -9.27
CA ARG A 100 16.88 -19.68 -10.11
C ARG A 100 16.42 -20.92 -9.37
N GLU A 101 16.03 -21.93 -10.14
CA GLU A 101 15.59 -23.20 -9.59
C GLU A 101 16.77 -23.95 -8.97
N LEU A 102 16.53 -24.49 -7.77
CA LEU A 102 17.42 -25.45 -7.14
C LEU A 102 17.10 -26.84 -7.71
N TYR A 103 17.91 -27.31 -8.65
CA TYR A 103 17.68 -28.59 -9.36
C TYR A 103 17.88 -29.85 -8.50
N GLN A 104 18.47 -29.72 -7.30
CA GLN A 104 18.62 -30.84 -6.37
C GLN A 104 17.78 -30.57 -5.12
N PRO A 105 16.76 -31.40 -4.83
CA PRO A 105 16.02 -31.27 -3.59
C PRO A 105 16.99 -31.40 -2.41
N ALA A 106 16.78 -30.60 -1.37
CA ALA A 106 17.57 -30.69 -0.16
C ALA A 106 17.49 -32.12 0.39
N PRO A 107 18.62 -32.75 0.79
CA PRO A 107 18.56 -33.99 1.53
C PRO A 107 17.84 -33.73 2.86
N THR A 108 16.59 -34.17 2.95
CA THR A 108 15.73 -34.04 4.14
C THR A 108 16.01 -35.12 5.19
N GLU A 109 16.85 -36.11 4.85
CA GLU A 109 17.24 -37.19 5.74
C GLU A 109 18.70 -37.01 6.17
N THR A 110 18.89 -36.46 7.37
CA THR A 110 20.19 -36.52 8.05
C THR A 110 20.10 -37.58 9.14
N TRP A 111 20.56 -38.79 8.82
CA TRP A 111 20.75 -39.84 9.82
C TRP A 111 22.11 -39.65 10.49
N SER A 112 22.12 -39.59 11.82
CA SER A 112 23.34 -39.65 12.62
C SER A 112 23.45 -41.02 13.28
N TRP A 113 24.65 -41.39 13.72
CA TRP A 113 24.89 -42.60 14.51
C TRP A 113 25.27 -42.16 15.91
N ASP A 114 24.61 -42.71 16.93
CA ASP A 114 25.01 -42.48 18.31
C ASP A 114 26.30 -43.23 18.68
N GLU A 115 26.79 -43.01 19.91
CA GLU A 115 27.99 -43.67 20.45
C GLU A 115 27.91 -45.20 20.40
N TYR A 116 26.70 -45.76 20.30
CA TYR A 116 26.44 -47.20 20.24
C TYR A 116 26.10 -47.70 18.83
N GLY A 117 26.27 -46.86 17.80
CA GLY A 117 26.02 -47.23 16.41
C GLY A 117 24.54 -47.47 16.09
N ARG A 118 23.62 -46.80 16.78
CA ARG A 118 22.19 -46.80 16.42
C ARG A 118 21.87 -45.60 15.53
N PRO A 119 21.08 -45.78 14.46
CA PRO A 119 20.72 -44.67 13.59
C PRO A 119 19.70 -43.79 14.32
N GLN A 120 20.03 -42.51 14.45
CA GLN A 120 19.17 -41.48 15.02
C GLN A 120 18.83 -40.46 13.93
N TYR A 121 17.53 -40.28 13.70
CA TYR A 121 17.04 -39.23 12.80
C TYR A 121 17.35 -37.86 13.40
N VAL A 122 18.13 -37.06 12.68
CA VAL A 122 18.38 -35.65 13.01
C VAL A 122 17.50 -34.82 12.08
N PRO A 123 16.43 -34.18 12.59
CA PRO A 123 15.64 -33.27 11.78
C PRO A 123 16.57 -32.14 11.30
N PRO A 124 16.51 -31.77 10.00
CA PRO A 124 17.33 -30.69 9.52
C PRO A 124 16.90 -29.39 10.20
N ALA A 125 17.85 -28.65 10.76
CA ALA A 125 17.59 -27.34 11.35
C ALA A 125 17.46 -26.30 10.22
N ALA A 126 16.49 -25.40 10.31
CA ALA A 126 16.40 -24.27 9.39
C ALA A 126 17.70 -23.45 9.46
N GLY A 127 18.33 -23.22 8.31
CA GLY A 127 19.53 -22.42 8.23
C GLY A 127 19.23 -20.93 8.37
N GLY A 128 20.27 -20.13 8.59
CA GLY A 128 20.15 -18.67 8.68
C GLY A 128 19.62 -18.03 7.39
N LEU A 129 19.84 -18.67 6.23
CA LEU A 129 19.35 -18.19 4.94
C LEU A 129 17.84 -18.43 4.78
N GLU A 130 17.35 -19.61 5.17
CA GLU A 130 15.91 -19.94 5.20
C GLU A 130 15.16 -19.00 6.14
N TYR A 131 15.72 -18.75 7.33
CA TYR A 131 15.15 -17.82 8.31
C TYR A 131 15.09 -16.38 7.75
N ALA A 132 16.19 -15.90 7.18
CA ALA A 132 16.26 -14.58 6.55
C ALA A 132 15.24 -14.42 5.41
N LEU A 133 15.09 -15.44 4.56
CA LEU A 133 14.08 -15.45 3.51
C LEU A 133 12.66 -15.36 4.09
N ALA A 134 12.33 -16.22 5.06
CA ALA A 134 11.02 -16.28 5.67
C ALA A 134 10.65 -14.95 6.35
N LEU A 135 11.58 -14.36 7.11
CA LEU A 135 11.38 -13.09 7.78
C LEU A 135 11.21 -11.94 6.79
N GLY A 136 12.10 -11.84 5.79
CA GLY A 136 12.05 -10.79 4.78
C GLY A 136 10.75 -10.81 3.96
N LEU A 137 10.32 -12.00 3.51
CA LEU A 137 9.06 -12.18 2.79
C LEU A 137 7.86 -11.91 3.70
N GLY A 138 7.92 -12.39 4.95
CA GLY A 138 6.84 -12.16 5.90
C GLY A 138 6.61 -10.67 6.19
N ARG A 139 7.68 -9.87 6.33
CA ARG A 139 7.58 -8.40 6.50
C ARG A 139 6.82 -7.73 5.35
N SER A 140 7.10 -8.12 4.10
CA SER A 140 6.40 -7.55 2.94
C SER A 140 4.98 -8.07 2.78
N LEU A 141 4.75 -9.36 3.07
CA LEU A 141 3.42 -9.96 3.05
C LEU A 141 2.51 -9.34 4.10
N SER A 142 3.01 -9.06 5.31
CA SER A 142 2.23 -8.36 6.35
C SER A 142 1.75 -7.00 5.84
N VAL A 143 2.58 -6.24 5.12
CA VAL A 143 2.15 -4.97 4.49
C VAL A 143 1.05 -5.19 3.44
N LEU A 144 1.19 -6.21 2.59
CA LEU A 144 0.16 -6.54 1.59
C LEU A 144 -1.16 -7.00 2.22
N PHE A 145 -1.13 -7.72 3.34
CA PHE A 145 -2.32 -8.16 4.07
C PHE A 145 -3.01 -7.02 4.83
N GLN A 146 -2.26 -6.05 5.35
CA GLN A 146 -2.84 -4.91 6.07
C GLN A 146 -3.45 -3.87 5.12
N ALA A 147 -3.01 -3.81 3.86
CA ALA A 147 -3.48 -2.81 2.89
C ALA A 147 -5.03 -2.75 2.73
N PRO A 148 -5.75 -3.89 2.64
CA PRO A 148 -7.22 -3.87 2.55
C PRO A 148 -7.94 -3.55 3.88
N LEU A 149 -7.25 -3.70 5.01
CA LEU A 149 -7.84 -3.66 6.36
C LEU A 149 -7.63 -2.31 7.07
N ALA A 150 -6.55 -1.58 6.78
CA ALA A 150 -6.15 -0.41 7.55
C ALA A 150 -6.55 0.93 6.90
N ALA A 151 -7.21 1.79 7.70
CA ALA A 151 -7.54 3.17 7.33
C ALA A 151 -6.36 4.14 7.49
N ASP A 152 -5.33 3.79 8.25
CA ASP A 152 -4.15 4.65 8.52
C ASP A 152 -2.87 3.91 8.15
N ARG A 153 -2.08 4.49 7.23
CA ARG A 153 -0.97 3.81 6.52
C ARG A 153 0.30 4.62 6.71
N SER A 154 1.21 4.21 7.59
CA SER A 154 2.55 4.83 7.69
C SER A 154 3.59 3.99 8.42
N ALA A 155 3.21 3.08 9.32
CA ALA A 155 4.16 2.28 10.08
C ALA A 155 4.42 0.91 9.43
N ALA A 156 5.69 0.51 9.37
CA ALA A 156 6.07 -0.87 9.04
C ALA A 156 5.67 -1.82 10.19
N PRO A 157 5.25 -3.06 9.89
CA PRO A 157 4.88 -4.04 10.91
C PRO A 157 6.08 -4.42 11.78
N ALA A 158 5.85 -4.68 13.06
CA ALA A 158 6.88 -5.22 13.95
C ALA A 158 7.17 -6.69 13.63
N ASP A 159 8.36 -7.19 13.99
CA ASP A 159 8.78 -8.57 13.68
C ASP A 159 7.85 -9.65 14.27
N ASP A 160 7.15 -9.35 15.37
CA ASP A 160 6.16 -10.24 15.99
C ASP A 160 4.82 -10.30 15.23
N GLU A 161 4.57 -9.38 14.31
CA GLU A 161 3.36 -9.30 13.46
C GLU A 161 3.61 -9.87 12.05
N VAL A 162 4.77 -10.49 11.86
CA VAL A 162 5.22 -11.04 10.58
C VAL A 162 4.48 -12.35 10.28
N PHE A 163 3.92 -12.44 9.06
CA PHE A 163 3.37 -13.69 8.57
C PHE A 163 4.49 -14.66 8.20
N TRP A 164 4.77 -15.63 9.08
CA TRP A 164 5.82 -16.62 8.87
C TRP A 164 5.42 -17.64 7.81
N MET A 165 6.15 -17.65 6.69
CA MET A 165 6.09 -18.73 5.71
C MET A 165 6.99 -19.90 6.15
N GLN A 166 6.54 -21.12 5.90
CA GLN A 166 7.37 -22.31 6.08
C GLN A 166 8.39 -22.40 4.95
N VAL A 167 9.67 -22.27 5.28
CA VAL A 167 10.80 -22.46 4.36
C VAL A 167 11.54 -23.71 4.81
N PRO A 168 11.37 -24.86 4.11
CA PRO A 168 12.04 -26.10 4.49
C PRO A 168 13.56 -25.93 4.52
N PRO A 169 14.26 -26.58 5.45
CA PRO A 169 15.72 -26.57 5.48
C PRO A 169 16.32 -27.03 4.14
N GLY A 170 17.31 -26.29 3.64
CA GLY A 170 18.01 -26.56 2.39
C GLY A 170 17.24 -26.19 1.12
N SER A 171 16.03 -25.64 1.26
CA SER A 171 15.22 -25.18 0.12
C SER A 171 15.72 -23.88 -0.52
N VAL A 172 16.71 -23.21 0.09
CA VAL A 172 17.40 -22.07 -0.51
C VAL A 172 18.90 -22.17 -0.39
N ARG A 173 19.62 -21.72 -1.42
CA ARG A 173 21.08 -21.72 -1.47
C ARG A 173 21.63 -20.50 -2.19
N TYR A 174 22.81 -20.07 -1.77
CA TYR A 174 23.58 -19.06 -2.51
C TYR A 174 24.03 -19.63 -3.87
N GLY A 175 23.77 -18.90 -4.96
CA GLY A 175 24.23 -19.30 -6.29
C GLY A 175 25.75 -19.29 -6.43
N ALA A 176 26.46 -18.54 -5.58
CA ALA A 176 27.92 -18.52 -5.52
C ALA A 176 28.56 -19.90 -5.30
N LEU A 177 27.82 -20.86 -4.71
CA LEU A 177 28.26 -22.24 -4.53
C LEU A 177 28.34 -23.03 -5.85
N TYR A 178 27.71 -22.53 -6.93
CA TYR A 178 27.55 -23.22 -8.20
C TYR A 178 28.27 -22.54 -9.37
N GLY A 179 28.88 -21.37 -9.14
CA GLY A 179 29.71 -20.68 -10.13
C GLY A 179 29.68 -19.15 -10.01
N ALA A 180 30.65 -18.48 -10.62
CA ALA A 180 30.74 -17.02 -10.62
C ALA A 180 29.55 -16.33 -11.31
N GLU A 181 28.99 -16.96 -12.35
CA GLU A 181 27.84 -16.43 -13.10
C GLU A 181 26.55 -16.40 -12.28
N ALA A 182 26.41 -17.26 -11.26
CA ALA A 182 25.26 -17.33 -10.38
C ALA A 182 25.53 -16.66 -9.01
N ALA A 183 26.69 -16.03 -8.82
CA ALA A 183 27.10 -15.52 -7.51
C ALA A 183 26.17 -14.45 -6.93
N ALA A 184 25.46 -13.71 -7.79
CA ALA A 184 24.48 -12.72 -7.40
C ALA A 184 23.06 -13.29 -7.18
N ASP A 185 22.84 -14.56 -7.53
CA ASP A 185 21.51 -15.18 -7.56
C ASP A 185 21.24 -16.02 -6.30
N LEU A 186 19.96 -16.16 -5.98
CA LEU A 186 19.46 -17.08 -4.96
C LEU A 186 18.84 -18.29 -5.67
N LEU A 187 19.33 -19.49 -5.35
CA LEU A 187 18.71 -20.74 -5.77
C LEU A 187 17.58 -21.07 -4.80
N MET A 188 16.42 -21.43 -5.33
CA MET A 188 15.23 -21.75 -4.55
C MET A 188 14.59 -23.04 -5.04
N ASP A 189 14.18 -23.88 -4.10
CA ASP A 189 13.37 -25.06 -4.36
C ASP A 189 12.11 -24.69 -5.15
N PRO A 190 11.79 -25.40 -6.25
CA PRO A 190 10.65 -25.05 -7.08
C PRO A 190 9.32 -25.05 -6.33
N ALA A 191 9.11 -25.93 -5.36
CA ALA A 191 7.86 -25.98 -4.61
C ALA A 191 7.74 -24.78 -3.66
N VAL A 192 8.84 -24.36 -3.03
CA VAL A 192 8.87 -23.11 -2.25
C VAL A 192 8.61 -21.91 -3.13
N TRP A 193 9.28 -21.81 -4.28
CA TRP A 193 9.07 -20.69 -5.21
C TRP A 193 7.61 -20.63 -5.68
N GLN A 194 7.05 -21.75 -6.13
CA GLN A 194 5.64 -21.81 -6.53
C GLN A 194 4.69 -21.43 -5.40
N SER A 195 4.96 -21.85 -4.15
CA SER A 195 4.15 -21.44 -3.00
C SER A 195 4.14 -19.92 -2.80
N VAL A 196 5.29 -19.25 -2.95
CA VAL A 196 5.38 -17.78 -2.84
C VAL A 196 4.62 -17.10 -3.97
N VAL A 197 4.77 -17.60 -5.20
CA VAL A 197 4.06 -17.09 -6.39
C VAL A 197 2.54 -17.24 -6.21
N ASP A 198 2.07 -18.42 -5.80
CA ASP A 198 0.65 -18.69 -5.58
C ASP A 198 0.07 -17.81 -4.48
N GLN A 199 0.81 -17.62 -3.39
CA GLN A 199 0.40 -16.75 -2.29
C GLN A 199 0.27 -15.30 -2.76
N GLN A 200 1.28 -14.78 -3.47
CA GLN A 200 1.22 -13.43 -4.02
C GLN A 200 0.08 -13.29 -5.03
N TYR A 201 -0.10 -14.25 -5.94
CA TYR A 201 -1.18 -14.23 -6.93
C TYR A 201 -2.55 -14.12 -6.24
N ARG A 202 -2.81 -14.97 -5.23
CA ARG A 202 -4.06 -14.92 -4.45
C ARG A 202 -4.26 -13.57 -3.77
N LEU A 203 -3.20 -12.99 -3.22
CA LEU A 203 -3.24 -11.66 -2.59
C LEU A 203 -3.58 -10.57 -3.60
N LEU A 204 -2.94 -10.57 -4.77
CA LEU A 204 -3.21 -9.59 -5.82
C LEU A 204 -4.63 -9.74 -6.38
N THR A 205 -5.14 -10.95 -6.57
CA THR A 205 -6.53 -11.17 -6.96
C THR A 205 -7.52 -10.70 -5.89
N ALA A 206 -7.22 -10.91 -4.61
CA ALA A 206 -8.05 -10.38 -3.53
C ALA A 206 -8.02 -8.84 -3.49
N LEU A 207 -6.85 -8.26 -3.76
CA LEU A 207 -6.65 -6.82 -3.85
C LEU A 207 -7.43 -6.21 -5.02
N ASP A 208 -7.48 -6.86 -6.19
CA ASP A 208 -8.30 -6.43 -7.33
C ASP A 208 -9.76 -6.23 -6.92
N ARG A 209 -10.33 -7.22 -6.21
CA ARG A 209 -11.71 -7.15 -5.74
C ARG A 209 -11.91 -6.03 -4.70
N TRP A 210 -10.94 -5.84 -3.80
CA TRP A 210 -11.01 -4.78 -2.80
C TRP A 210 -10.93 -3.38 -3.43
N ILE A 211 -10.03 -3.17 -4.40
CA ILE A 211 -9.91 -1.91 -5.13
C ILE A 211 -11.24 -1.60 -5.83
N GLU A 212 -11.84 -2.58 -6.50
CA GLU A 212 -13.12 -2.41 -7.17
C GLU A 212 -14.25 -2.05 -6.18
N GLU A 213 -14.30 -2.70 -5.01
CA GLU A 213 -15.24 -2.38 -3.95
C GLU A 213 -15.05 -0.95 -3.40
N LEU A 214 -13.79 -0.53 -3.22
CA LEU A 214 -13.43 0.81 -2.76
C LEU A 214 -13.87 1.88 -3.77
N GLU A 215 -13.58 1.67 -5.06
CA GLU A 215 -13.96 2.56 -6.15
C GLU A 215 -15.48 2.69 -6.23
N ARG A 216 -16.23 1.57 -6.22
CA ARG A 216 -17.70 1.57 -6.18
C ARG A 216 -18.25 2.32 -4.96
N ALA A 217 -17.62 2.20 -3.79
CA ALA A 217 -18.05 2.93 -2.59
C ALA A 217 -17.80 4.44 -2.72
N HIS A 218 -16.71 4.86 -3.35
CA HIS A 218 -16.44 6.28 -3.64
C HIS A 218 -17.44 6.87 -4.62
N GLU A 219 -17.76 6.14 -5.69
CA GLU A 219 -18.78 6.54 -6.66
C GLU A 219 -20.14 6.69 -6.00
N THR A 220 -20.54 5.71 -5.18
CA THR A 220 -21.82 5.73 -4.46
C THR A 220 -21.91 6.92 -3.51
N ARG A 221 -20.83 7.21 -2.76
CA ARG A 221 -20.77 8.35 -1.84
C ARG A 221 -20.83 9.68 -2.58
N THR A 222 -20.18 9.77 -3.73
CA THR A 222 -20.20 10.98 -4.58
C THR A 222 -21.59 11.21 -5.14
N ALA A 223 -22.26 10.17 -5.65
CA ALA A 223 -23.63 10.24 -6.13
C ALA A 223 -24.62 10.65 -5.04
N ALA A 224 -24.51 10.06 -3.84
CA ALA A 224 -25.33 10.43 -2.69
C ALA A 224 -25.10 11.89 -2.25
N GLY A 225 -23.84 12.36 -2.29
CA GLY A 225 -23.49 13.75 -2.00
C GLY A 225 -24.09 14.74 -3.01
N ILE A 226 -24.05 14.42 -4.30
CA ILE A 226 -24.68 15.23 -5.36
C ILE A 226 -26.19 15.30 -5.15
N ALA A 227 -26.86 14.15 -4.97
CA ALA A 227 -28.30 14.08 -4.75
C ALA A 227 -28.74 14.83 -3.49
N ALA A 228 -27.99 14.71 -2.40
CA ALA A 228 -28.24 15.48 -1.17
C ALA A 228 -28.08 16.99 -1.41
N GLY A 229 -27.05 17.40 -2.18
CA GLY A 229 -26.85 18.79 -2.57
C GLY A 229 -28.00 19.36 -3.41
N GLU A 230 -28.49 18.58 -4.37
CA GLU A 230 -29.64 18.93 -5.21
C GLU A 230 -30.92 19.07 -4.37
N ALA A 231 -31.20 18.12 -3.48
CA ALA A 231 -32.38 18.18 -2.60
C ALA A 231 -32.37 19.41 -1.68
N VAL A 232 -31.18 19.81 -1.19
CA VAL A 232 -31.00 21.04 -0.39
C VAL A 232 -31.24 22.28 -1.24
N ARG A 233 -30.72 22.32 -2.48
CA ARG A 233 -30.97 23.42 -3.43
C ARG A 233 -32.46 23.57 -3.74
N ASP A 234 -33.15 22.47 -4.07
CA ASP A 234 -34.60 22.47 -4.33
C ASP A 234 -35.42 22.94 -3.13
N ARG A 235 -34.96 22.64 -1.91
CA ARG A 235 -35.60 23.12 -0.68
C ARG A 235 -35.36 24.61 -0.46
N ALA A 236 -34.14 25.09 -0.72
CA ALA A 236 -33.80 26.50 -0.64
C ALA A 236 -34.63 27.32 -1.64
N ASP A 237 -34.72 26.87 -2.90
CA ASP A 237 -35.49 27.53 -3.96
C ASP A 237 -36.98 27.60 -3.62
N ARG A 238 -37.58 26.50 -3.15
CA ARG A 238 -38.97 26.50 -2.68
C ARG A 238 -39.19 27.45 -1.51
N THR A 239 -38.25 27.52 -0.58
CA THR A 239 -38.33 28.44 0.58
C THR A 239 -38.23 29.89 0.14
N LEU A 240 -37.32 30.20 -0.80
CA LEU A 240 -37.19 31.53 -1.39
C LEU A 240 -38.46 31.95 -2.11
N LEU A 241 -39.00 31.09 -2.99
CA LEU A 241 -40.25 31.35 -3.70
C LEU A 241 -41.42 31.56 -2.73
N ALA A 242 -41.50 30.77 -1.65
CA ALA A 242 -42.53 30.94 -0.62
C ALA A 242 -42.39 32.29 0.13
N SER A 243 -41.17 32.77 0.35
CA SER A 243 -40.91 34.08 0.97
C SER A 243 -41.30 35.25 0.06
N ILE A 244 -41.02 35.14 -1.24
CA ILE A 244 -41.39 36.15 -2.25
C ILE A 244 -42.91 36.15 -2.47
N GLY A 245 -43.54 34.97 -2.60
CA GLY A 245 -44.99 34.84 -2.79
C GLY A 245 -45.81 35.35 -1.61
N ARG A 246 -45.26 35.33 -0.40
CA ARG A 246 -45.89 35.94 0.78
C ARG A 246 -45.83 37.48 0.75
N SER A 247 -44.78 38.05 0.15
CA SER A 247 -44.68 39.49 -0.08
C SER A 247 -45.65 39.99 -1.15
N SER A 248 -45.98 39.19 -2.17
CA SER A 248 -46.95 39.59 -3.21
C SER A 248 -48.41 39.37 -2.82
N ALA A 249 -48.69 38.46 -1.88
CA ALA A 249 -50.03 38.25 -1.33
C ALA A 249 -50.44 39.32 -0.31
N HIS A 250 -49.49 40.07 0.25
CA HIS A 250 -49.78 41.32 0.93
C HIS A 250 -50.06 42.37 -0.15
N ARG A 251 -51.33 42.43 -0.61
CA ARG A 251 -51.80 43.59 -1.39
C ARG A 251 -51.48 44.82 -0.56
N ALA A 252 -50.50 45.62 -0.99
CA ALA A 252 -50.19 46.91 -0.39
C ALA A 252 -51.51 47.64 -0.20
N THR A 253 -51.90 47.83 1.06
CA THR A 253 -53.09 48.59 1.36
C THR A 253 -52.78 50.07 1.06
N ALA A 254 -53.79 50.90 0.82
CA ALA A 254 -53.57 52.33 0.63
C ALA A 254 -52.73 52.94 1.78
N ALA A 255 -52.90 52.41 2.99
CA ALA A 255 -52.12 52.80 4.17
C ALA A 255 -50.62 52.44 4.09
N ASP A 256 -50.25 51.33 3.45
CA ASP A 256 -48.84 50.95 3.26
C ASP A 256 -48.17 51.82 2.20
N ALA A 257 -48.90 52.18 1.13
CA ALA A 257 -48.43 53.10 0.10
C ALA A 257 -48.21 54.52 0.68
N ASP A 258 -49.12 54.98 1.54
CA ASP A 258 -48.99 56.25 2.27
C ASP A 258 -47.79 56.25 3.24
N ALA A 259 -47.54 55.13 3.93
CA ALA A 259 -46.39 54.99 4.82
C ALA A 259 -45.05 55.03 4.07
N VAL A 260 -44.98 54.38 2.90
CA VAL A 260 -43.80 54.43 2.01
C VAL A 260 -43.62 55.84 1.44
N TYR A 261 -44.68 56.51 1.01
CA TYR A 261 -44.61 57.89 0.54
C TYR A 261 -44.15 58.85 1.64
N ALA A 262 -44.63 58.69 2.87
CA ALA A 262 -44.20 59.47 4.03
C ALA A 262 -42.71 59.26 4.37
N ALA A 263 -42.21 58.02 4.26
CA ALA A 263 -40.80 57.71 4.42
C ALA A 263 -39.95 58.35 3.30
N CYS A 264 -40.39 58.26 2.04
CA CYS A 264 -39.75 58.92 0.92
C CYS A 264 -39.72 60.44 1.08
N LEU A 265 -40.80 61.06 1.58
CA LEU A 265 -40.88 62.49 1.90
C LEU A 265 -39.88 62.93 2.98
N LEU A 266 -39.65 62.08 4.00
CA LEU A 266 -38.67 62.34 5.05
C LEU A 266 -37.24 62.30 4.50
N VAL A 267 -36.90 61.28 3.70
CA VAL A 267 -35.58 61.15 3.07
C VAL A 267 -35.34 62.25 2.05
N ALA A 268 -36.34 62.58 1.22
CA ALA A 268 -36.25 63.63 0.23
C ALA A 268 -36.05 65.00 0.88
N ARG A 269 -36.73 65.29 2.01
CA ARG A 269 -36.44 66.48 2.82
C ARG A 269 -35.04 66.50 3.38
N ALA A 270 -34.55 65.37 3.88
CA ALA A 270 -33.18 65.27 4.39
C ALA A 270 -32.12 65.43 3.27
N ALA A 271 -32.45 65.03 2.04
CA ALA A 271 -31.59 65.13 0.86
C ALA A 271 -31.78 66.42 0.04
N GLY A 272 -32.74 67.28 0.39
CA GLY A 272 -33.06 68.51 -0.35
C GLY A 272 -33.72 68.28 -1.72
N ILE A 273 -34.33 67.12 -1.93
CA ILE A 273 -34.98 66.73 -3.18
C ILE A 273 -36.49 66.97 -3.05
N THR A 274 -37.10 67.66 -4.01
CA THR A 274 -38.57 67.78 -4.11
C THR A 274 -39.15 66.59 -4.86
N LEU A 275 -40.01 65.83 -4.19
CA LEU A 275 -40.82 64.77 -4.80
C LEU A 275 -42.04 65.38 -5.49
N ALA A 276 -42.44 64.80 -6.63
CA ALA A 276 -43.72 65.11 -7.27
C ALA A 276 -44.89 64.53 -6.46
N ASP A 277 -46.03 65.19 -6.48
CA ASP A 277 -47.26 64.69 -5.86
C ASP A 277 -47.70 63.36 -6.53
N PRO A 278 -48.33 62.45 -5.76
CA PRO A 278 -48.69 61.11 -6.22
C PRO A 278 -49.69 61.09 -7.38
#